data_AF-A0A6G8J7T3-F1
#
_entry.id   AF-A0A6G8J7T3-F1
#
_cell.length_a   1.000
_cell.length_b   1.000
_cell.length_c   1.000
_cell.angle_alpha   90.00
_cell.angle_beta   90.00
_cell.angle_gamma   90.00
#
_symmetry.space_group_name_H-M   'P 1'
#
loop_
_entity.id
_entity.type
_entity.pdbx_description
1 polymer ?
#
loop_
_entity_poly.entity_id
_entity_poly.type
_entity_poly.pdbx_seq_one_letter_code
_entity_poly.pdbx_strand_id
1 'polypeptide(L)'
;MKKAIQKFTTAASLLAAITGNAIAKDTGTTQFENVRESVSLVRSLVTKVDDKSVKELFDKVLELSQKINQLNARLVQDKFKISLMQFQILSVIRDLLDFNSTILVDKHEKRIMNEFRTQYRAYTNSIVELDHSIARVKEKLNLVKVVRLDGLEMSATELARINQAAKDRAVR
;
A
#
# COMPACT_ATOMS: atom_id res chain seq x y z
N MET A 1 13.81 35.36 -14.24
CA MET A 1 14.31 34.01 -14.57
C MET A 1 13.16 33.01 -14.47
N LYS A 2 12.74 32.42 -15.59
CA LYS A 2 11.66 31.42 -15.65
C LYS A 2 12.17 30.11 -15.02
N LYS A 3 11.62 29.69 -13.87
CA LYS A 3 11.91 28.36 -13.30
C LYS A 3 11.29 27.30 -14.21
N ALA A 4 12.14 26.52 -14.87
CA ALA A 4 11.70 25.34 -15.62
C ALA A 4 11.19 24.29 -14.64
N ILE A 5 9.88 24.05 -14.64
CA ILE A 5 9.29 22.91 -13.93
C ILE A 5 9.63 21.68 -14.78
N GLN A 6 10.69 20.96 -14.41
CA GLN A 6 11.02 19.68 -15.04
C GLN A 6 9.89 18.69 -14.74
N LYS A 7 9.14 18.32 -15.78
CA LYS A 7 8.15 17.24 -15.70
C LYS A 7 8.91 15.91 -15.60
N PHE A 8 9.05 15.39 -14.39
CA PHE A 8 9.53 14.02 -14.20
C PHE A 8 8.48 13.05 -14.74
N THR A 9 8.88 12.17 -15.66
CA THR A 9 8.04 11.08 -16.15
C THR A 9 7.86 10.04 -15.05
N THR A 10 6.76 9.27 -15.04
CA THR A 10 6.51 8.22 -14.02
C THR A 10 7.69 7.24 -13.91
N ALA A 11 8.33 6.91 -15.03
CA ALA A 11 9.54 6.08 -15.07
C ALA A 11 10.76 6.77 -14.42
N ALA A 12 10.93 8.09 -14.61
CA ALA A 12 11.99 8.86 -13.95
C ALA A 12 11.71 9.07 -12.45
N SER A 13 10.44 9.18 -12.05
CA SER A 13 10.03 9.17 -10.63
C SER A 13 10.30 7.80 -9.99
N LEU A 14 10.02 6.70 -10.71
CA LEU A 14 10.40 5.35 -10.27
C LEU A 14 11.93 5.18 -10.20
N LEU A 15 12.69 5.66 -11.19
CA LEU A 15 14.16 5.57 -11.18
C LEU A 15 14.79 6.41 -10.07
N ALA A 16 14.36 7.66 -9.90
CA ALA A 16 14.78 8.52 -8.80
C ALA A 16 14.33 7.96 -7.45
N ALA A 17 13.22 7.21 -7.44
CA ALA A 17 12.78 6.50 -6.25
C ALA A 17 13.73 5.37 -5.85
N ILE A 18 14.35 4.72 -6.84
CA ILE A 18 15.28 3.59 -6.70
C ILE A 18 16.71 4.06 -6.37
N THR A 19 17.15 5.23 -6.85
CA THR A 19 18.55 5.70 -6.71
C THR A 19 18.85 6.48 -5.44
N GLY A 20 17.93 6.58 -4.48
CA GLY A 20 18.24 7.05 -3.13
C GLY A 20 18.79 8.48 -3.01
N ASN A 21 18.55 9.36 -4.00
CA ASN A 21 18.93 10.76 -3.82
C ASN A 21 17.99 11.41 -2.81
N ALA A 22 18.56 11.73 -1.64
CA ALA A 22 17.94 12.42 -0.52
C ALA A 22 17.20 13.68 -0.99
N ILE A 23 15.88 13.58 -1.15
CA ILE A 23 15.02 14.75 -1.20
C ILE A 23 14.65 15.05 0.25
N ALA A 24 15.19 16.18 0.72
CA ALA A 24 14.87 16.94 1.93
C ALA A 24 14.06 16.21 3.03
N LYS A 25 14.65 16.11 4.23
CA LYS A 25 13.96 15.87 5.49
C LYS A 25 12.93 16.98 5.74
N ASP A 26 11.76 16.86 5.11
CA ASP A 26 10.54 17.45 5.59
C ASP A 26 10.03 16.51 6.69
N THR A 27 9.83 17.02 7.89
CA THR A 27 9.49 16.21 9.08
C THR A 27 8.21 15.40 8.86
N GLY A 28 7.35 15.79 7.92
CA GLY A 28 6.16 15.05 7.50
C GLY A 28 6.39 13.82 6.60
N THR A 29 7.51 13.68 5.87
CA THR A 29 7.72 12.56 4.93
C THR A 29 8.55 11.40 5.50
N THR A 30 9.26 11.63 6.60
CA THR A 30 10.20 10.68 7.23
C THR A 30 9.64 9.25 7.36
N GLN A 31 8.36 9.11 7.73
CA GLN A 31 7.73 7.81 7.92
C GLN A 31 7.49 7.03 6.62
N PHE A 32 7.22 7.74 5.53
CA PHE A 32 7.06 7.14 4.21
C PHE A 32 8.43 6.72 3.67
N GLU A 33 9.45 7.56 3.84
CA GLU A 33 10.82 7.24 3.45
C GLU A 33 11.38 6.03 4.20
N ASN A 34 11.11 5.90 5.51
CA ASN A 34 11.51 4.71 6.28
C ASN A 34 10.93 3.41 5.71
N VAL A 35 9.65 3.42 5.29
CA VAL A 35 9.04 2.25 4.64
C VAL A 35 9.68 2.02 3.28
N ARG A 36 9.87 3.07 2.48
CA ARG A 36 10.48 3.00 1.15
C ARG A 36 11.90 2.44 1.16
N GLU A 37 12.73 2.85 2.12
CA GLU A 37 14.07 2.30 2.34
C GLU A 37 13.99 0.80 2.65
N SER A 38 13.06 0.40 3.54
CA SER A 38 12.85 -1.01 3.88
C SER A 38 12.37 -1.85 2.70
N VAL A 39 11.51 -1.31 1.83
CA VAL A 39 11.08 -1.96 0.59
C VAL A 39 12.26 -2.14 -0.37
N SER A 40 13.12 -1.12 -0.48
CA SER A 40 14.31 -1.15 -1.33
C SER A 40 15.35 -2.16 -0.83
N LEU A 41 15.51 -2.27 0.49
CA LEU A 41 16.35 -3.28 1.11
C LEU A 41 15.86 -4.69 0.81
N VAL A 42 14.57 -4.97 1.02
CA VAL A 42 13.97 -6.28 0.67
C VAL A 42 14.18 -6.57 -0.81
N ARG A 43 13.95 -5.61 -1.71
CA ARG A 43 14.21 -5.78 -3.15
C ARG A 43 15.65 -6.19 -3.45
N SER A 44 16.62 -5.52 -2.81
CA SER A 44 18.03 -5.82 -2.99
C SER A 44 18.39 -7.24 -2.52
N LEU A 45 17.72 -7.73 -1.47
CA LEU A 45 17.92 -9.07 -0.96
C LEU A 45 17.26 -10.12 -1.85
N VAL A 46 16.00 -9.94 -2.23
CA VAL A 46 15.27 -10.86 -3.13
C VAL A 46 16.01 -11.08 -4.47
N THR A 47 16.73 -10.06 -4.95
CA THR A 47 17.52 -10.16 -6.18
C THR A 47 18.86 -10.86 -6.01
N LYS A 48 19.47 -10.83 -4.82
CA LYS A 48 20.85 -11.27 -4.56
C LYS A 48 21.00 -12.48 -3.64
N VAL A 49 19.94 -12.90 -2.95
CA VAL A 49 20.03 -13.89 -1.88
C VAL A 49 20.22 -15.31 -2.42
N ASP A 50 21.31 -15.93 -1.98
CA ASP A 50 21.57 -17.36 -2.12
C ASP A 50 20.78 -18.17 -1.07
N ASP A 51 20.66 -19.48 -1.26
CA ASP A 51 19.87 -20.40 -0.43
C ASP A 51 20.12 -20.30 1.08
N LYS A 52 21.31 -19.88 1.51
CA LYS A 52 21.72 -19.74 2.93
C LYS A 52 21.23 -18.43 3.59
N SER A 53 20.94 -17.39 2.81
CA SER A 53 20.51 -16.08 3.32
C SER A 53 19.00 -15.86 3.21
N VAL A 54 18.25 -16.88 2.81
CA VAL A 54 16.78 -16.79 2.65
C VAL A 54 16.08 -16.52 3.98
N LYS A 55 16.59 -17.03 5.09
CA LYS A 55 16.03 -16.72 6.42
C LYS A 55 16.12 -15.22 6.73
N GLU A 56 17.28 -14.61 6.49
CA GLU A 56 17.48 -13.17 6.68
C GLU A 56 16.53 -12.35 5.78
N LEU A 57 16.36 -12.77 4.53
CA LEU A 57 15.38 -12.15 3.63
C LEU A 57 13.97 -12.16 4.25
N PHE A 58 13.49 -13.31 4.73
CA PHE A 58 12.15 -13.40 5.29
C PHE A 58 12.00 -12.69 6.65
N ASP A 59 13.07 -12.60 7.44
CA ASP A 59 13.11 -11.74 8.63
C ASP A 59 12.96 -10.26 8.25
N LYS A 60 13.61 -9.81 7.16
CA LYS A 60 13.43 -8.46 6.61
C LYS A 60 12.07 -8.21 5.99
N VAL A 61 11.44 -9.23 5.40
CA VAL A 61 10.05 -9.17 4.93
C VAL A 61 9.09 -8.97 6.10
N LEU A 62 9.31 -9.66 7.23
CA LEU A 62 8.53 -9.46 8.44
C LEU A 62 8.75 -8.07 9.07
N GLU A 63 10.00 -7.59 9.11
CA GLU A 63 10.30 -6.23 9.58
C GLU A 63 9.58 -5.18 8.70
N LEU A 64 9.57 -5.37 7.38
CA LEU A 64 8.85 -4.52 6.44
C LEU A 64 7.33 -4.55 6.70
N SER A 65 6.73 -5.71 6.95
CA SER A 65 5.29 -5.81 7.26
C SER A 65 4.93 -5.01 8.51
N GLN A 66 5.77 -5.07 9.55
CA GLN A 66 5.59 -4.27 10.77
C GLN A 66 5.67 -2.76 10.49
N LYS A 67 6.62 -2.31 9.66
CA LYS A 67 6.73 -0.90 9.27
C LYS A 67 5.53 -0.42 8.45
N ILE A 68 4.99 -1.27 7.57
CA ILE A 68 3.74 -0.96 6.83
C ILE A 68 2.57 -0.81 7.82
N ASN A 69 2.44 -1.71 8.79
CA ASN A 69 1.38 -1.62 9.80
C ASN A 69 1.50 -0.35 10.65
N GLN A 70 2.72 0.05 11.00
CA GLN A 70 2.97 1.32 11.69
C GLN A 70 2.57 2.53 10.84
N LEU A 71 2.90 2.51 9.54
CA LEU A 71 2.46 3.56 8.61
C LEU A 71 0.93 3.63 8.53
N ASN A 72 0.26 2.49 8.41
CA ASN A 72 -1.20 2.40 8.42
C ASN A 72 -1.80 2.97 9.70
N ALA A 73 -1.26 2.60 10.87
CA ALA A 73 -1.72 3.13 12.14
C ALA A 73 -1.59 4.67 12.22
N ARG A 74 -0.50 5.23 11.69
CA ARG A 74 -0.33 6.68 11.62
C ARG A 74 -1.28 7.35 10.64
N LEU A 75 -1.51 6.75 9.46
CA LEU A 75 -2.53 7.24 8.53
C LEU A 75 -3.92 7.28 9.18
N VAL A 76 -4.27 6.28 10.00
CA VAL A 76 -5.52 6.27 10.78
C VAL A 76 -5.54 7.40 11.81
N GLN A 77 -4.45 7.60 12.57
CA GLN A 77 -4.33 8.69 13.55
C GLN A 77 -4.47 10.07 12.91
N ASP A 78 -3.86 10.25 11.74
CA ASP A 78 -3.93 11.47 10.93
C ASP A 78 -5.26 11.61 10.16
N LYS A 79 -6.22 10.70 10.39
CA LYS A 79 -7.54 10.64 9.73
C LYS A 79 -7.43 10.63 8.20
N PHE A 80 -6.38 10.00 7.68
CA PHE A 80 -6.03 9.87 6.26
C PHE A 80 -5.80 11.21 5.56
N LYS A 81 -5.49 12.28 6.31
CA LYS A 81 -5.16 13.60 5.76
C LYS A 81 -3.66 13.71 5.55
N ILE A 82 -3.22 13.52 4.31
CA ILE A 82 -1.82 13.68 3.90
C ILE A 82 -1.72 14.62 2.70
N SER A 83 -0.54 15.17 2.44
CA SER A 83 -0.28 16.00 1.26
C SER A 83 -0.24 15.15 -0.02
N LEU A 84 -0.45 15.79 -1.17
CA LEU A 84 -0.33 15.12 -2.48
C LEU A 84 1.07 14.52 -2.68
N MET A 85 2.11 15.18 -2.18
CA MET A 85 3.50 14.69 -2.25
C MET A 85 3.67 13.41 -1.42
N GLN A 86 3.15 13.37 -0.20
CA GLN A 86 3.15 12.16 0.64
C GLN A 86 2.38 11.02 -0.03
N PHE A 87 1.25 11.33 -0.68
CA PHE A 87 0.47 10.34 -1.43
C PHE A 87 1.22 9.77 -2.65
N GLN A 88 2.00 10.59 -3.36
CA GLN A 88 2.84 10.11 -4.46
C GLN A 88 3.91 9.13 -3.95
N ILE A 89 4.57 9.44 -2.82
CA ILE A 89 5.54 8.52 -2.19
C ILE A 89 4.84 7.22 -1.79
N LEU A 90 3.66 7.30 -1.17
CA LEU A 90 2.85 6.15 -0.78
C LEU A 90 2.48 5.24 -1.98
N SER A 91 2.15 5.85 -3.11
CA SER A 91 1.83 5.12 -4.35
C SER A 91 3.06 4.37 -4.88
N VAL A 92 4.22 5.02 -4.91
CA VAL A 92 5.49 4.39 -5.32
C VAL A 92 5.86 3.24 -4.39
N ILE A 93 5.68 3.40 -3.07
CA ILE A 93 5.89 2.32 -2.10
C ILE A 93 5.02 1.12 -2.46
N ARG A 94 3.74 1.34 -2.80
CA ARG A 94 2.84 0.25 -3.15
C ARG A 94 3.24 -0.49 -4.42
N ASP A 95 3.65 0.24 -5.46
CA ASP A 95 4.13 -0.35 -6.70
C ASP A 95 5.39 -1.23 -6.46
N LEU A 96 6.30 -0.74 -5.61
CA LEU A 96 7.51 -1.50 -5.24
C LEU A 96 7.19 -2.74 -4.39
N LEU A 97 6.20 -2.66 -3.50
CA LEU A 97 5.72 -3.81 -2.73
C LEU A 97 5.13 -4.90 -3.63
N ASP A 98 4.39 -4.48 -4.67
CA ASP A 98 3.83 -5.40 -5.66
C ASP A 98 4.94 -6.16 -6.39
N PHE A 99 5.90 -5.42 -6.90
CA PHE A 99 7.06 -5.97 -7.59
C PHE A 99 7.86 -6.94 -6.71
N ASN A 100 8.11 -6.58 -5.46
CA ASN A 100 8.80 -7.46 -4.51
C ASN A 100 7.99 -8.74 -4.24
N SER A 101 6.67 -8.64 -4.13
CA SER A 101 5.79 -9.79 -3.92
C SER A 101 5.84 -10.75 -5.11
N THR A 102 5.81 -10.24 -6.34
CA THR A 102 5.95 -11.04 -7.55
C THR A 102 7.26 -11.82 -7.54
N ILE A 103 8.40 -11.18 -7.26
CA ILE A 103 9.70 -11.87 -7.28
C ILE A 103 9.83 -12.85 -6.10
N LEU A 104 9.31 -12.51 -4.92
CA LEU A 104 9.32 -13.41 -3.76
C LEU A 104 8.59 -14.72 -4.07
N VAL A 105 7.42 -14.65 -4.70
CA VAL A 105 6.68 -15.84 -5.11
C VAL A 105 7.45 -16.57 -6.20
N ASP A 106 7.84 -15.88 -7.29
CA ASP A 106 8.54 -16.48 -8.43
C ASP A 106 9.80 -17.27 -8.01
N LYS A 107 10.62 -16.71 -7.12
CA LYS A 107 11.88 -17.34 -6.68
C LYS A 107 11.76 -18.27 -5.50
N HIS A 108 10.81 -18.03 -4.59
CA HIS A 108 10.79 -18.66 -3.27
C HIS A 108 9.46 -19.30 -2.89
N GLU A 109 8.54 -19.52 -3.84
CA GLU A 109 7.21 -20.11 -3.59
C GLU A 109 7.26 -21.35 -2.68
N LYS A 110 8.09 -22.34 -3.00
CA LYS A 110 8.20 -23.58 -2.20
C LYS A 110 8.60 -23.30 -0.76
N ARG A 111 9.54 -22.37 -0.54
CA ARG A 111 10.01 -22.00 0.80
C ARG A 111 8.95 -21.18 1.54
N ILE A 112 8.22 -20.33 0.84
CA ILE A 112 7.06 -19.61 1.38
C ILE A 112 6.01 -20.59 1.88
N MET A 113 5.65 -21.60 1.09
CA MET A 113 4.58 -22.54 1.47
C MET A 113 4.97 -23.45 2.65
N ASN A 114 6.26 -23.73 2.83
CA ASN A 114 6.76 -24.66 3.84
C ASN A 114 7.26 -23.98 5.11
N GLU A 115 8.24 -23.09 4.99
CA GLU A 115 9.03 -22.58 6.14
C GLU A 115 8.63 -21.15 6.53
N PHE A 116 8.36 -20.30 5.54
CA PHE A 116 8.19 -18.86 5.74
C PHE A 116 6.74 -18.38 5.55
N ARG A 117 5.78 -19.30 5.66
CA ARG A 117 4.36 -19.04 5.40
C ARG A 117 3.80 -17.94 6.27
N THR A 118 4.18 -17.92 7.54
CA THR A 118 3.70 -16.94 8.52
C THR A 118 4.23 -15.55 8.21
N GLN A 119 5.54 -15.42 7.93
CA GLN A 119 6.17 -14.15 7.57
C GLN A 119 5.57 -13.59 6.29
N TYR A 120 5.44 -14.43 5.25
CA TYR A 120 4.87 -14.00 3.99
C TYR A 120 3.40 -13.61 4.13
N ARG A 121 2.60 -14.35 4.92
CA ARG A 121 1.20 -14.00 5.19
C ARG A 121 1.07 -12.66 5.95
N ALA A 122 1.93 -12.41 6.93
CA ALA A 122 1.95 -11.13 7.63
C ALA A 122 2.23 -9.98 6.65
N TYR A 123 3.20 -10.18 5.76
CA TYR A 123 3.54 -9.22 4.70
C TYR A 123 2.38 -8.95 3.74
N THR A 124 1.72 -10.00 3.22
CA THR A 124 0.58 -9.82 2.31
C THR A 124 -0.60 -9.13 2.99
N ASN A 125 -0.88 -9.46 4.26
CA ASN A 125 -1.95 -8.81 5.02
C ASN A 125 -1.66 -7.31 5.21
N SER A 126 -0.43 -6.96 5.55
CA SER A 126 0.00 -5.56 5.68
C SER A 126 -0.18 -4.77 4.38
N ILE A 127 0.09 -5.39 3.22
CA ILE A 127 -0.15 -4.77 1.90
C ILE A 127 -1.64 -4.53 1.67
N VAL A 128 -2.50 -5.50 1.97
CA VAL A 128 -3.95 -5.35 1.81
C VAL A 128 -4.50 -4.22 2.68
N GLU A 129 -4.04 -4.13 3.93
CA GLU A 129 -4.40 -3.02 4.82
C GLU A 129 -3.90 -1.66 4.28
N LEU A 130 -2.71 -1.64 3.67
CA LEU A 130 -2.17 -0.45 3.00
C LEU A 130 -3.03 -0.04 1.81
N ASP A 131 -3.52 -0.99 1.01
CA ASP A 131 -4.43 -0.73 -0.11
C ASP A 131 -5.73 -0.07 0.35
N HIS A 132 -6.30 -0.55 1.45
CA HIS A 132 -7.46 0.08 2.08
C HIS A 132 -7.16 1.50 2.58
N SER A 133 -5.99 1.72 3.17
CA SER A 133 -5.55 3.06 3.59
C SER A 133 -5.36 4.00 2.41
N ILE A 134 -4.75 3.53 1.31
CA ILE A 134 -4.56 4.29 0.07
C ILE A 134 -5.91 4.70 -0.53
N ALA A 135 -6.90 3.81 -0.55
CA ALA A 135 -8.24 4.12 -1.02
C ALA A 135 -8.87 5.27 -0.21
N ARG A 136 -8.80 5.21 1.13
CA ARG A 136 -9.29 6.28 2.00
C ARG A 136 -8.55 7.59 1.81
N VAL A 137 -7.23 7.56 1.60
CA VAL A 137 -6.46 8.76 1.28
C VAL A 137 -6.91 9.35 -0.06
N LYS A 138 -7.13 8.53 -1.09
CA LYS A 138 -7.64 9.00 -2.39
C LYS A 138 -8.98 9.71 -2.23
N GLU A 139 -9.88 9.18 -1.39
CA GLU A 139 -11.15 9.83 -1.08
C GLU A 139 -10.93 11.20 -0.43
N LYS A 140 -10.04 11.31 0.57
CA LYS A 140 -9.74 12.58 1.25
C LYS A 140 -9.08 13.63 0.35
N LEU A 141 -8.33 13.19 -0.65
CA LEU A 141 -7.70 14.05 -1.65
C LEU A 141 -8.64 14.37 -2.83
N ASN A 142 -9.90 13.91 -2.81
CA ASN A 142 -10.86 14.04 -3.92
C ASN A 142 -10.32 13.46 -5.24
N LEU A 143 -9.47 12.42 -5.17
CA LEU A 143 -8.92 11.72 -6.31
C LEU A 143 -9.82 10.56 -6.78
N VAL A 144 -10.95 10.34 -6.11
CA VAL A 144 -11.96 9.35 -6.50
C VAL A 144 -13.02 10.05 -7.32
N LYS A 145 -13.22 9.60 -8.56
CA LYS A 145 -14.35 10.02 -9.38
C LYS A 145 -15.60 9.33 -8.83
N VAL A 146 -16.39 10.05 -8.05
CA VAL A 146 -17.71 9.59 -7.64
C VAL A 146 -18.57 9.54 -8.90
N VAL A 147 -18.73 8.36 -9.48
CA VAL A 147 -19.71 8.13 -10.54
C VAL A 147 -21.06 8.11 -9.83
N ARG A 148 -21.86 9.17 -10.02
CA ARG A 148 -23.29 9.09 -9.75
C ARG A 148 -23.87 8.13 -10.76
N LEU A 149 -24.30 6.97 -10.28
CA LEU A 149 -25.12 6.05 -11.06
C LEU A 149 -26.55 6.56 -10.91
N ASP A 150 -27.00 7.35 -11.89
CA ASP A 150 -28.40 7.76 -11.97
C ASP A 150 -29.27 6.50 -12.07
N GLY A 151 -30.24 6.34 -11.17
CA GLY A 151 -31.06 5.14 -11.03
C GLY A 151 -30.74 4.24 -9.83
N LEU A 152 -29.72 4.56 -9.02
CA LEU A 152 -29.53 3.99 -7.66
C LEU A 152 -30.16 4.86 -6.55
N GLU A 153 -31.04 5.79 -6.93
CA GLU A 153 -31.90 6.50 -5.97
C GLU A 153 -32.99 5.54 -5.51
N MET A 154 -32.76 4.89 -4.38
CA MET A 154 -33.75 4.02 -3.77
C MET A 154 -34.82 4.88 -3.09
N SER A 155 -36.06 4.77 -3.54
CA SER A 155 -37.17 5.50 -2.93
C SER A 155 -37.42 5.02 -1.50
N ALA A 156 -37.97 5.89 -0.64
CA ALA A 156 -38.27 5.55 0.75
C ALA A 156 -39.16 4.30 0.87
N THR A 157 -40.03 4.10 -0.12
CA THR A 157 -40.90 2.93 -0.27
C THR A 157 -40.14 1.65 -0.63
N GLU A 158 -39.12 1.72 -1.49
CA GLU A 158 -38.26 0.57 -1.79
C GLU A 158 -37.40 0.16 -0.59
N LEU A 159 -36.87 1.12 0.16
CA LEU A 159 -36.14 0.88 1.40
C LEU A 159 -37.04 0.24 2.48
N ALA A 160 -38.28 0.70 2.60
CA ALA A 160 -39.26 0.11 3.51
C ALA A 160 -39.60 -1.34 3.11
N ARG A 161 -39.76 -1.64 1.82
CA ARG A 161 -40.02 -3.02 1.33
C ARG A 161 -38.85 -3.95 1.57
N ILE A 162 -37.61 -3.50 1.39
CA ILE A 162 -36.41 -4.29 1.69
C ILE A 162 -36.31 -4.57 3.19
N ASN A 163 -36.54 -3.55 4.03
CA ASN A 163 -36.53 -3.71 5.48
C ASN A 163 -37.63 -4.66 5.97
N GLN A 164 -38.82 -4.61 5.38
CA GLN A 164 -39.91 -5.51 5.71
C GLN A 164 -39.58 -6.95 5.29
N ALA A 165 -39.07 -7.15 4.07
CA ALA A 165 -38.66 -8.47 3.58
C ALA A 165 -37.50 -9.08 4.41
N ALA A 166 -36.60 -8.25 4.94
CA ALA A 166 -35.54 -8.69 5.83
C ALA A 166 -36.09 -9.13 7.20
N LYS A 167 -37.07 -8.40 7.75
CA LYS A 167 -37.77 -8.79 8.99
C LYS A 167 -38.54 -10.09 8.82
N ASP A 168 -39.27 -10.25 7.72
CA ASP A 168 -40.07 -11.45 7.45
C ASP A 168 -39.20 -12.71 7.27
N ARG A 169 -37.94 -12.54 6.81
CA ARG A 169 -36.95 -13.63 6.73
C ARG A 169 -36.30 -13.95 8.08
N ALA A 170 -36.18 -12.98 8.98
CA ALA A 170 -35.61 -13.20 10.31
C ALA A 170 -36.58 -13.89 11.28
N VAL A 171 -37.87 -13.94 10.94
CA VAL A 171 -38.94 -14.56 11.73
C VAL A 171 -39.25 -15.99 11.26
N ARG A 172 -38.67 -16.45 10.14
CA ARG A 172 -38.68 -17.85 9.69
C ARG A 172 -37.45 -18.59 10.18
#